data_AF-A0A9E0YBM5-F1
#
_entry.id   AF-A0A9E0YBM5-F1
#
_cell.length_a   1.000
_cell.length_b   1.000
_cell.length_c   1.000
_cell.angle_alpha   90.00
_cell.angle_beta   90.00
_cell.angle_gamma   90.00
#
_symmetry.space_group_name_H-M   'P 1'
#
loop_
_entity.id
_entity.type
_entity.pdbx_description
1 polymer ?
#
loop_
_entity_poly.entity_id
_entity_poly.type
_entity_poly.pdbx_seq_one_letter_code
_entity_poly.pdbx_strand_id
1 'polypeptide(L)'
;MFRKQFRLICESLLLCLFSAVAGASQNTIERPTDDRNKVSAVNFCDSSLKEKTAMLAVEVADGATFNKLKGCPRKKLIEDLSEISRQAPENDPIRFKTAYLLARLGYESDKNKALILSAFSPKDISDGFPADDAAILISSLIEAGDKSLLSPVLDAVTWADGGVSEIMSDIIFAELARDPRALLKTLQTKPLSLRKAIYEFIRMDLAGHYKEKRIIGKLKAIGRKSPYYATAKEFLSGVGR
;
A
#
# COMPACT_ATOMS: atom_id res chain seq x y z
N MET A 1 30.42 3.61 52.45
CA MET A 1 31.62 4.03 51.71
C MET A 1 32.26 2.82 51.02
N PHE A 2 31.59 2.16 50.06
CA PHE A 2 32.13 1.04 49.27
C PHE A 2 31.27 0.83 48.01
N ARG A 3 31.46 1.65 46.97
CA ARG A 3 30.93 1.42 45.61
C ARG A 3 31.76 2.18 44.56
N LYS A 4 33.00 1.77 44.37
CA LYS A 4 33.81 2.02 43.18
C LYS A 4 34.77 0.84 43.09
N GLN A 5 34.62 -0.04 42.09
CA GLN A 5 35.60 -1.03 41.56
C GLN A 5 34.88 -2.05 40.63
N PHE A 6 34.01 -1.60 39.72
CA PHE A 6 33.39 -2.46 38.69
C PHE A 6 33.32 -1.72 37.35
N ARG A 7 34.49 -1.29 36.85
CA ARG A 7 34.70 -0.77 35.50
C ARG A 7 36.17 -0.98 35.15
N LEU A 8 36.54 -2.17 34.67
CA LEU A 8 37.82 -2.42 33.96
C LEU A 8 38.01 -3.89 33.51
N ILE A 9 36.99 -4.58 33.01
CA ILE A 9 37.20 -5.86 32.31
C ILE A 9 36.10 -6.02 31.24
N CYS A 10 36.23 -5.38 30.08
CA CYS A 10 35.46 -5.77 28.87
C CYS A 10 35.96 -5.10 27.57
N GLU A 11 37.27 -4.85 27.42
CA GLU A 11 37.85 -4.31 26.16
C GLU A 11 38.91 -5.24 25.53
N SER A 12 38.97 -6.52 25.91
CA SER A 12 40.03 -7.44 25.46
C SER A 12 39.54 -8.64 24.63
N LEU A 13 38.31 -8.60 24.12
CA LEU A 13 37.67 -9.73 23.42
C LEU A 13 37.23 -9.39 21.98
N LEU A 14 38.01 -8.55 21.29
CA LEU A 14 37.68 -8.10 19.93
C LEU A 14 38.79 -8.28 18.88
N LEU A 15 39.83 -9.06 19.17
CA LEU A 15 40.94 -9.32 18.24
C LEU A 15 41.47 -10.75 18.45
N CYS A 16 40.81 -11.77 17.86
CA CYS A 16 41.38 -13.10 17.59
C CYS A 16 40.40 -14.08 16.91
N LEU A 17 39.61 -13.65 15.93
CA LEU A 17 38.86 -14.58 15.04
C LEU A 17 38.91 -14.11 13.58
N PHE A 18 40.13 -13.86 13.09
CA PHE A 18 40.47 -13.96 11.68
C PHE A 18 41.65 -14.89 11.56
N SER A 19 41.42 -16.13 11.10
CA SER A 19 42.27 -16.85 10.14
C SER A 19 41.82 -18.31 10.02
N ALA A 20 41.73 -18.78 8.77
CA ALA A 20 41.65 -20.18 8.31
C ALA A 20 40.26 -20.70 7.87
N VAL A 21 39.80 -20.26 6.69
CA VAL A 21 39.29 -21.19 5.67
C VAL A 21 39.81 -20.71 4.31
N ALA A 22 40.93 -21.29 3.89
CA ALA A 22 41.38 -21.27 2.49
C ALA A 22 41.10 -22.65 1.90
N GLY A 23 40.54 -22.68 0.69
CA GLY A 23 40.55 -23.86 -0.17
C GLY A 23 39.22 -24.60 -0.31
N ALA A 24 38.31 -24.04 -1.10
CA ALA A 24 37.36 -24.86 -1.86
C ALA A 24 37.33 -24.35 -3.30
N SER A 25 37.76 -25.24 -4.18
CA SER A 25 37.97 -25.08 -5.61
C SER A 25 36.69 -24.70 -6.35
N GLN A 26 36.89 -23.95 -7.42
CA GLN A 26 35.89 -23.44 -8.34
C GLN A 26 35.02 -24.56 -8.93
N ASN A 27 33.72 -24.48 -8.68
CA ASN A 27 32.69 -24.99 -9.58
C ASN A 27 31.60 -23.91 -9.64
N THR A 28 31.91 -22.83 -10.35
CA THR A 28 30.92 -21.86 -10.80
C THR A 28 30.08 -22.57 -11.85
N ILE A 29 29.01 -23.25 -11.42
CA ILE A 29 27.89 -23.56 -12.29
C ILE A 29 27.32 -22.20 -12.65
N GLU A 30 27.68 -21.69 -13.84
CA GLU A 30 26.94 -20.63 -14.49
C GLU A 30 25.50 -21.12 -14.62
N ARG A 31 24.66 -20.73 -13.66
CA ARG A 31 23.22 -20.82 -13.85
C ARG A 31 22.94 -20.01 -15.10
N PRO A 32 22.36 -20.59 -16.16
CA PRO A 32 21.93 -19.80 -17.29
C PRO A 32 21.00 -18.73 -16.73
N THR A 33 21.45 -17.47 -16.77
CA THR A 33 20.57 -16.34 -16.55
C THR A 33 19.51 -16.44 -17.62
N ASP A 34 18.28 -16.73 -17.19
CA ASP A 34 17.14 -16.93 -18.04
C ASP A 34 16.83 -15.65 -18.82
N ASP A 35 17.50 -15.49 -19.96
CA ASP A 35 17.32 -14.37 -20.88
C ASP A 35 15.89 -14.32 -21.47
N ARG A 36 15.06 -15.35 -21.23
CA ARG A 36 13.64 -15.34 -21.64
C ARG A 36 12.85 -14.23 -20.95
N ASN A 37 13.21 -13.83 -19.74
CA ASN A 37 12.55 -12.72 -19.04
C ASN A 37 12.92 -11.34 -19.61
N LYS A 38 14.09 -11.20 -20.24
CA LYS A 38 14.52 -9.93 -20.83
C LYS A 38 13.89 -9.73 -22.21
N VAL A 39 13.75 -10.81 -22.98
CA VAL A 39 13.12 -10.80 -24.32
C VAL A 39 11.60 -10.54 -24.23
N SER A 40 10.92 -11.03 -23.20
CA SER A 40 9.48 -10.79 -23.02
C SER A 40 9.13 -9.34 -22.65
N ALA A 41 10.01 -8.66 -21.90
CA ALA A 41 9.82 -7.26 -21.53
C ALA A 41 10.01 -6.30 -22.72
N VAL A 42 10.98 -6.56 -23.61
CA VAL A 42 11.23 -5.72 -24.79
C VAL A 42 10.04 -5.80 -25.77
N ASN A 43 9.52 -7.00 -26.03
CA ASN A 43 8.30 -7.18 -26.83
C ASN A 43 7.05 -6.56 -26.17
N PHE A 44 7.09 -6.28 -24.86
CA PHE A 44 5.98 -5.62 -24.18
C PHE A 44 5.85 -4.15 -24.59
N CYS A 45 6.98 -3.47 -24.82
CA CYS A 45 7.06 -2.02 -25.02
C CYS A 45 7.00 -1.57 -26.48
N ASP A 46 7.16 -2.48 -27.44
CA ASP A 46 7.17 -2.18 -28.88
C ASP A 46 5.80 -2.32 -29.56
N SER A 47 4.92 -3.16 -29.05
CA SER A 47 3.51 -3.19 -29.47
C SER A 47 2.81 -1.91 -29.02
N SER A 48 1.89 -1.38 -29.84
CA SER A 48 1.08 -0.20 -29.56
C SER A 48 0.60 -0.18 -28.10
N LEU A 49 1.17 0.73 -27.31
CA LEU A 49 0.78 0.89 -25.91
C LEU A 49 -0.73 1.11 -25.81
N LYS A 50 -1.36 1.71 -26.84
CA LYS A 50 -2.81 1.92 -26.95
C LYS A 50 -3.62 0.62 -26.91
N GLU A 51 -3.23 -0.41 -27.66
CA GLU A 51 -3.90 -1.73 -27.64
C GLU A 51 -3.72 -2.40 -26.28
N LYS A 52 -2.51 -2.27 -25.71
CA LYS A 52 -2.21 -2.84 -24.40
C LYS A 52 -2.80 -2.04 -23.25
N THR A 53 -3.06 -0.75 -23.37
CA THR A 53 -3.69 0.03 -22.30
C THR A 53 -5.15 -0.31 -22.11
N ALA A 54 -5.86 -0.70 -23.17
CA ALA A 54 -7.20 -1.26 -23.03
C ALA A 54 -7.17 -2.59 -22.23
N MET A 55 -6.16 -3.44 -22.46
CA MET A 55 -5.95 -4.66 -21.67
C MET A 55 -5.44 -4.38 -20.25
N LEU A 56 -4.46 -3.48 -20.11
CA LEU A 56 -3.88 -3.08 -18.84
C LEU A 56 -4.96 -2.52 -17.95
N ALA A 57 -5.83 -1.65 -18.46
CA ALA A 57 -6.98 -1.08 -17.76
C ALA A 57 -7.83 -2.19 -17.08
N VAL A 58 -7.95 -3.38 -17.64
CA VAL A 58 -8.71 -4.47 -17.02
C VAL A 58 -7.96 -5.11 -15.83
N GLU A 59 -6.63 -5.12 -15.84
CA GLU A 59 -5.79 -5.91 -14.91
C GLU A 59 -4.93 -5.06 -13.92
N VAL A 60 -5.06 -3.72 -13.93
CA VAL A 60 -4.17 -2.75 -13.25
C VAL A 60 -3.94 -2.99 -11.74
N ALA A 61 -4.82 -3.74 -11.06
CA ALA A 61 -4.67 -4.05 -9.65
C ALA A 61 -3.54 -5.08 -9.36
N ASP A 62 -3.09 -5.85 -10.36
CA ASP A 62 -2.06 -6.85 -10.12
C ASP A 62 -0.63 -6.23 -10.15
N GLY A 63 0.19 -6.62 -9.17
CA GLY A 63 1.58 -6.15 -9.09
C GLY A 63 2.49 -6.69 -10.21
N ALA A 64 2.11 -7.75 -10.90
CA ALA A 64 2.91 -8.39 -11.94
C ALA A 64 2.93 -7.55 -13.22
N THR A 65 1.78 -7.01 -13.59
CA THR A 65 1.53 -6.12 -14.71
C THR A 65 2.28 -4.81 -14.54
N PHE A 66 2.26 -4.23 -13.33
CA PHE A 66 3.08 -3.05 -13.05
C PHE A 66 4.60 -3.33 -13.16
N ASN A 67 5.05 -4.53 -12.78
CA ASN A 67 6.47 -4.89 -12.93
C ASN A 67 6.89 -5.01 -14.40
N LYS A 68 6.01 -5.48 -15.29
CA LYS A 68 6.28 -5.48 -16.74
C LYS A 68 6.47 -4.05 -17.27
N LEU A 69 5.64 -3.12 -16.83
CA LEU A 69 5.72 -1.71 -17.22
C LEU A 69 7.05 -1.04 -16.82
N LYS A 70 7.66 -1.45 -15.69
CA LYS A 70 8.99 -0.95 -15.28
C LYS A 70 10.11 -1.30 -16.26
N GLY A 71 9.92 -2.32 -17.09
CA GLY A 71 10.86 -2.69 -18.14
C GLY A 71 10.88 -1.72 -19.33
N CYS A 72 9.86 -0.87 -19.48
CA CYS A 72 9.76 0.05 -20.60
C CYS A 72 10.55 1.36 -20.38
N PRO A 73 11.01 2.02 -21.46
CA PRO A 73 11.61 3.35 -21.37
C PRO A 73 10.65 4.34 -20.69
N ARG A 74 11.01 4.77 -19.48
CA ARG A 74 10.14 5.56 -18.59
C ARG A 74 9.54 6.80 -19.26
N LYS A 75 10.35 7.53 -20.04
CA LYS A 75 9.90 8.75 -20.74
C LYS A 75 8.78 8.45 -21.73
N LYS A 76 9.01 7.50 -22.65
CA LYS A 76 8.03 7.05 -23.65
C LYS A 76 6.74 6.56 -22.97
N LEU A 77 6.89 5.74 -21.92
CA LEU A 77 5.74 5.24 -21.16
C LEU A 77 4.90 6.37 -20.54
N ILE A 78 5.53 7.37 -19.93
CA ILE A 78 4.82 8.52 -19.36
C ILE A 78 4.14 9.35 -20.45
N GLU A 79 4.81 9.59 -21.59
CA GLU A 79 4.24 10.31 -22.73
C GLU A 79 2.99 9.61 -23.27
N ASP A 80 3.09 8.30 -23.53
CA ASP A 80 2.00 7.49 -24.05
C ASP A 80 0.81 7.44 -23.07
N LEU A 81 1.05 7.18 -21.78
CA LEU A 81 0.01 7.18 -20.75
C LEU A 81 -0.63 8.56 -20.59
N SER A 82 0.16 9.63 -20.61
CA SER A 82 -0.38 10.99 -20.50
C SER A 82 -1.27 11.34 -21.69
N GLU A 83 -0.91 10.88 -22.89
CA GLU A 83 -1.72 11.06 -24.10
C GLU A 83 -3.03 10.28 -24.00
N ILE A 84 -2.98 9.02 -23.57
CA ILE A 84 -4.18 8.18 -23.36
C ILE A 84 -5.12 8.84 -22.35
N SER A 85 -4.60 9.34 -21.23
CA SER A 85 -5.41 10.03 -20.22
C SER A 85 -6.05 11.31 -20.75
N ARG A 86 -5.42 12.00 -21.72
CA ARG A 86 -5.94 13.24 -22.32
C ARG A 86 -7.02 12.97 -23.36
N GLN A 87 -6.89 11.87 -24.09
CA GLN A 87 -7.85 11.44 -25.11
C GLN A 87 -9.09 10.78 -24.51
N ALA A 88 -8.99 10.22 -23.30
CA ALA A 88 -10.10 9.59 -22.61
C ALA A 88 -11.16 10.60 -22.11
N PRO A 89 -12.47 10.31 -22.26
CA PRO A 89 -13.55 11.09 -21.66
C PRO A 89 -13.39 11.27 -20.14
N GLU A 90 -14.04 12.29 -19.57
CA GLU A 90 -13.86 12.68 -18.16
C GLU A 90 -14.15 11.56 -17.16
N ASN A 91 -15.18 10.76 -17.43
CA ASN A 91 -15.62 9.67 -16.56
C ASN A 91 -15.22 8.29 -17.08
N ASP A 92 -14.36 8.21 -18.10
CA ASP A 92 -13.96 6.94 -18.67
C ASP A 92 -13.05 6.16 -17.70
N PRO A 93 -13.32 4.88 -17.41
CA PRO A 93 -12.47 4.05 -16.57
C PRO A 93 -11.00 4.06 -16.95
N ILE A 94 -10.68 4.15 -18.25
CA ILE A 94 -9.30 4.23 -18.76
C ILE A 94 -8.57 5.43 -18.17
N ARG A 95 -9.26 6.56 -17.98
CA ARG A 95 -8.66 7.79 -17.44
C ARG A 95 -8.17 7.60 -16.01
N PHE A 96 -8.99 7.01 -15.14
CA PHE A 96 -8.62 6.76 -13.73
C PHE A 96 -7.54 5.69 -13.60
N LYS A 97 -7.63 4.63 -14.39
CA LYS A 97 -6.64 3.54 -14.42
C LYS A 97 -5.28 4.02 -14.93
N THR A 98 -5.28 4.90 -15.93
CA THR A 98 -4.06 5.56 -16.42
C THR A 98 -3.47 6.50 -15.38
N ALA A 99 -4.31 7.28 -14.69
CA ALA A 99 -3.86 8.12 -13.58
C ALA A 99 -3.23 7.29 -12.45
N TYR A 100 -3.79 6.12 -12.11
CA TYR A 100 -3.15 5.20 -11.16
C TYR A 100 -1.75 4.78 -11.62
N LEU A 101 -1.58 4.39 -12.89
CA LEU A 101 -0.28 4.00 -13.42
C LEU A 101 0.72 5.16 -13.37
N LEU A 102 0.31 6.36 -13.76
CA LEU A 102 1.14 7.57 -13.67
C LEU A 102 1.53 7.89 -12.22
N ALA A 103 0.60 7.78 -11.27
CA ALA A 103 0.85 7.95 -9.85
C ALA A 103 1.83 6.89 -9.31
N ARG A 104 1.66 5.62 -9.68
CA ARG A 104 2.58 4.52 -9.32
C ARG A 104 3.98 4.71 -9.90
N LEU A 105 4.07 5.32 -11.07
CA LEU A 105 5.35 5.73 -11.66
C LEU A 105 5.94 6.97 -10.97
N GLY A 106 5.18 7.70 -10.16
CA GLY A 106 5.62 8.94 -9.50
C GLY A 106 5.59 10.17 -10.42
N TYR A 107 4.86 10.10 -11.55
CA TYR A 107 4.66 11.24 -12.44
C TYR A 107 3.39 11.99 -12.06
N GLU A 108 3.50 13.30 -11.79
CA GLU A 108 2.37 14.14 -11.34
C GLU A 108 1.50 13.47 -10.26
N SER A 109 2.16 12.79 -9.30
CA SER A 109 1.50 11.82 -8.41
C SER A 109 0.29 12.43 -7.68
N ASP A 110 0.43 13.63 -7.12
CA ASP A 110 -0.66 14.25 -6.36
C ASP A 110 -1.87 14.62 -7.24
N LYS A 111 -1.62 15.09 -8.46
CA LYS A 111 -2.69 15.38 -9.44
C LYS A 111 -3.42 14.11 -9.86
N ASN A 112 -2.67 13.04 -10.14
CA ASN A 112 -3.25 11.76 -10.54
C ASN A 112 -4.02 11.09 -9.39
N LYS A 113 -3.52 11.19 -8.15
CA LYS A 113 -4.24 10.73 -6.95
C LYS A 113 -5.52 11.53 -6.71
N ALA A 114 -5.47 12.86 -6.88
CA ALA A 114 -6.67 13.69 -6.78
C ALA A 114 -7.75 13.28 -7.80
N LEU A 115 -7.35 12.91 -9.02
CA LEU A 115 -8.28 12.39 -10.02
C LEU A 115 -8.92 11.07 -9.58
N ILE A 116 -8.15 10.11 -9.09
CA ILE A 116 -8.69 8.84 -8.57
C ILE A 116 -9.63 9.08 -7.39
N LEU A 117 -9.23 9.95 -6.45
CA LEU A 117 -10.05 10.32 -5.30
C LEU A 117 -11.36 11.02 -5.72
N SER A 118 -11.38 11.69 -6.87
CA SER A 118 -12.61 12.33 -7.36
C SER A 118 -13.69 11.32 -7.77
N ALA A 119 -13.29 10.10 -8.16
CA ALA A 119 -14.20 8.98 -8.38
C ALA A 119 -14.56 8.23 -7.08
N PHE A 120 -13.72 8.32 -6.05
CA PHE A 120 -13.99 7.77 -4.72
C PHE A 120 -14.89 8.70 -3.89
N SER A 121 -16.14 8.84 -4.31
CA SER A 121 -17.12 9.74 -3.70
C SER A 121 -18.52 9.13 -3.72
N PRO A 122 -19.45 9.55 -2.84
CA PRO A 122 -20.80 8.99 -2.74
C PRO A 122 -21.74 9.40 -3.90
N LYS A 123 -21.20 9.84 -5.04
CA LYS A 123 -22.01 10.30 -6.18
C LYS A 123 -22.76 9.14 -6.84
N ASP A 124 -23.94 9.44 -7.41
CA ASP A 124 -24.74 8.48 -8.16
C ASP A 124 -23.92 7.81 -9.27
N ILE A 125 -24.02 6.48 -9.32
CA ILE A 125 -23.30 5.56 -10.21
C ILE A 125 -23.60 5.83 -11.70
N SER A 126 -24.65 6.61 -12.00
CA SER A 126 -25.29 6.67 -13.31
C SER A 126 -24.41 7.13 -14.48
N ASP A 127 -23.29 7.82 -14.24
CA ASP A 127 -22.45 8.38 -15.33
C ASP A 127 -20.93 8.26 -15.08
N GLY A 128 -20.49 7.32 -14.23
CA GLY A 128 -19.15 7.36 -13.65
C GLY A 128 -18.33 6.08 -13.66
N PHE A 129 -17.05 6.25 -13.31
CA PHE A 129 -16.20 5.16 -12.82
C PHE A 129 -16.68 4.75 -11.42
N PRO A 130 -17.04 3.48 -11.18
CA PRO A 130 -17.58 3.04 -9.91
C PRO A 130 -16.68 3.35 -8.70
N ALA A 131 -17.27 3.71 -7.57
CA ALA A 131 -16.53 4.10 -6.36
C ALA A 131 -15.74 2.92 -5.76
N ASP A 132 -16.24 1.69 -5.89
CA ASP A 132 -15.56 0.46 -5.51
C ASP A 132 -14.33 0.21 -6.41
N ASP A 133 -14.44 0.40 -7.72
CA ASP A 133 -13.27 0.35 -8.62
C ASP A 133 -12.21 1.40 -8.22
N ALA A 134 -12.63 2.62 -7.86
CA ALA A 134 -11.72 3.64 -7.33
C ALA A 134 -11.08 3.22 -6.00
N ALA A 135 -11.85 2.57 -5.12
CA ALA A 135 -11.35 2.02 -3.86
C ALA A 135 -10.28 0.95 -4.07
N ILE A 136 -10.39 0.10 -5.11
CA ILE A 136 -9.37 -0.89 -5.49
C ILE A 136 -8.05 -0.20 -5.88
N LEU A 137 -8.12 0.86 -6.70
CA LEU A 137 -6.93 1.63 -7.10
C LEU A 137 -6.26 2.31 -5.88
N ILE A 138 -7.08 2.86 -4.97
CA ILE A 138 -6.60 3.47 -3.72
C ILE A 138 -5.95 2.42 -2.82
N SER A 139 -6.59 1.26 -2.64
CA SER A 139 -6.04 0.13 -1.88
C SER A 139 -4.65 -0.23 -2.38
N SER A 140 -4.52 -0.40 -3.70
CA SER A 140 -3.26 -0.75 -4.36
C SER A 140 -2.16 0.30 -4.14
N LEU A 141 -2.50 1.60 -4.13
CA LEU A 141 -1.55 2.68 -3.82
C LEU A 141 -1.12 2.66 -2.34
N ILE A 142 -2.03 2.37 -1.42
CA ILE A 142 -1.74 2.22 0.02
C ILE A 142 -0.85 0.99 0.26
N GLU A 143 -1.12 -0.11 -0.43
CA GLU A 143 -0.29 -1.32 -0.45
C GLU A 143 1.13 -1.02 -0.92
N ALA A 144 1.26 -0.23 -1.98
CA ALA A 144 2.52 0.28 -2.50
C ALA A 144 3.27 1.25 -1.58
N GLY A 145 2.64 1.73 -0.50
CA GLY A 145 3.25 2.56 0.52
C GLY A 145 2.75 4.01 0.58
N ASP A 146 1.83 4.42 -0.27
CA ASP A 146 1.26 5.78 -0.21
C ASP A 146 0.22 5.90 0.91
N LYS A 147 0.71 6.20 2.12
CA LYS A 147 -0.12 6.32 3.32
C LYS A 147 -0.93 7.61 3.36
N SER A 148 -0.73 8.57 2.45
CA SER A 148 -1.54 9.81 2.44
C SER A 148 -3.00 9.52 2.12
N LEU A 149 -3.27 8.41 1.42
CA LEU A 149 -4.61 7.98 1.02
C LEU A 149 -5.43 7.34 2.14
N LEU A 150 -4.83 7.03 3.29
CA LEU A 150 -5.57 6.53 4.45
C LEU A 150 -6.60 7.54 4.96
N SER A 151 -6.30 8.84 4.87
CA SER A 151 -7.20 9.88 5.38
C SER A 151 -8.54 9.88 4.62
N PRO A 152 -8.57 9.96 3.28
CA PRO A 152 -9.79 9.83 2.50
C PRO A 152 -10.54 8.50 2.71
N VAL A 153 -9.82 7.37 2.80
CA VAL A 153 -10.44 6.07 3.09
C VAL A 153 -11.19 6.10 4.42
N LEU A 154 -10.58 6.64 5.47
CA LEU A 154 -11.24 6.76 6.77
C LEU A 154 -12.43 7.72 6.76
N ASP A 155 -12.39 8.78 5.95
CA ASP A 155 -13.51 9.72 5.79
C ASP A 155 -14.70 9.07 5.08
N ALA A 156 -14.45 8.07 4.23
CA ALA A 156 -15.49 7.40 3.48
C ALA A 156 -16.42 6.50 4.32
N VAL A 157 -16.03 6.17 5.55
CA VAL A 157 -16.80 5.23 6.41
C VAL A 157 -18.24 5.70 6.64
N THR A 158 -18.49 7.01 6.60
CA THR A 158 -19.84 7.56 6.86
C THR A 158 -20.81 7.40 5.70
N TRP A 159 -20.32 7.08 4.50
CA TRP A 159 -21.16 6.95 3.30
C TRP A 159 -20.91 5.64 2.54
N ALA A 160 -19.85 4.91 2.85
CA ALA A 160 -19.54 3.65 2.23
C ALA A 160 -20.68 2.64 2.42
N ASP A 161 -21.01 1.93 1.34
CA ASP A 161 -21.99 0.85 1.30
C ASP A 161 -21.43 -0.31 0.46
N GLY A 162 -22.18 -1.43 0.43
CA GLY A 162 -21.91 -2.58 -0.44
C GLY A 162 -20.43 -2.91 -0.64
N GLY A 163 -19.97 -2.89 -1.90
CA GLY A 163 -18.59 -3.21 -2.28
C GLY A 163 -17.55 -2.20 -1.78
N VAL A 164 -17.90 -0.92 -1.63
CA VAL A 164 -16.99 0.09 -1.09
C VAL A 164 -16.64 -0.23 0.36
N SER A 165 -17.66 -0.59 1.16
CA SER A 165 -17.45 -1.00 2.56
C SER A 165 -16.54 -2.22 2.67
N GLU A 166 -16.74 -3.23 1.84
CA GLU A 166 -15.89 -4.43 1.83
C GLU A 166 -14.41 -4.08 1.57
N ILE A 167 -14.15 -3.34 0.49
CA ILE A 167 -12.78 -2.93 0.11
C ILE A 167 -12.14 -2.06 1.21
N MET A 168 -12.90 -1.12 1.78
CA MET A 168 -12.41 -0.25 2.84
C MET A 168 -12.03 -1.02 4.10
N SER A 169 -12.85 -2.00 4.48
CA SER A 169 -12.55 -2.86 5.62
C SER A 169 -11.27 -3.65 5.38
N ASP A 170 -11.11 -4.21 4.18
CA ASP A 170 -9.88 -4.89 3.77
C ASP A 170 -8.64 -3.98 3.85
N ILE A 171 -8.73 -2.75 3.37
CA ILE A 171 -7.65 -1.75 3.50
C ILE A 171 -7.30 -1.56 4.98
N ILE A 172 -8.30 -1.28 5.82
CA ILE A 172 -8.09 -0.99 7.24
C ILE A 172 -7.47 -2.18 7.95
N PHE A 173 -7.95 -3.40 7.68
CA PHE A 173 -7.40 -4.62 8.25
C PHE A 173 -5.99 -4.93 7.78
N ALA A 174 -5.71 -4.76 6.49
CA ALA A 174 -4.38 -4.93 5.95
C ALA A 174 -3.40 -3.98 6.64
N GLU A 175 -3.79 -2.72 6.86
CA GLU A 175 -2.97 -1.72 7.55
C GLU A 175 -2.76 -2.06 9.03
N LEU A 176 -3.82 -2.40 9.77
CA LEU A 176 -3.70 -2.85 11.16
C LEU A 176 -2.79 -4.08 11.29
N ALA A 177 -2.90 -5.01 10.35
CA ALA A 177 -2.12 -6.24 10.32
C ALA A 177 -0.68 -6.02 9.86
N ARG A 178 -0.38 -4.97 9.08
CA ARG A 178 0.96 -4.66 8.57
C ARG A 178 1.67 -3.67 9.48
N ASP A 179 1.20 -2.44 9.55
CA ASP A 179 1.72 -1.35 10.38
C ASP A 179 0.58 -0.52 11.00
N PRO A 180 0.13 -0.88 12.23
CA PRO A 180 -0.97 -0.15 12.86
C PRO A 180 -0.62 1.32 13.17
N ARG A 181 0.66 1.70 13.18
CA ARG A 181 1.06 3.07 13.54
C ARG A 181 0.65 4.08 12.49
N ALA A 182 0.73 3.74 11.20
CA ALA A 182 0.30 4.60 10.12
C ALA A 182 -1.20 4.91 10.23
N LEU A 183 -2.03 3.88 10.43
CA LEU A 183 -3.47 4.05 10.62
C LEU A 183 -3.79 4.86 11.88
N LEU A 184 -3.16 4.54 13.02
CA LEU A 184 -3.40 5.25 14.28
C LEU A 184 -2.98 6.72 14.20
N LYS A 185 -1.89 7.03 13.50
CA LYS A 185 -1.47 8.39 13.22
C LYS A 185 -2.53 9.14 12.42
N THR A 186 -3.11 8.52 11.39
CA THR A 186 -4.20 9.12 10.62
C THR A 186 -5.47 9.28 11.45
N LEU A 187 -5.82 8.28 12.27
CA LEU A 187 -6.97 8.37 13.18
C LEU A 187 -6.85 9.54 14.15
N GLN A 188 -5.65 9.82 14.68
CA GLN A 188 -5.42 10.94 15.61
C GLN A 188 -5.85 12.30 15.07
N THR A 189 -5.80 12.50 13.74
CA THR A 189 -6.18 13.76 13.11
C THR A 189 -7.69 13.84 12.82
N LYS A 190 -8.45 12.77 13.04
CA LYS A 190 -9.89 12.72 12.78
C LYS A 190 -10.70 13.16 13.99
N PRO A 191 -11.89 13.78 13.79
CA PRO A 191 -12.82 14.07 14.87
C PRO A 191 -13.25 12.80 15.62
N LEU A 192 -13.56 12.92 16.92
CA LEU A 192 -13.95 11.79 17.77
C LEU A 192 -15.20 11.06 17.23
N SER A 193 -16.17 11.79 16.67
CA SER A 193 -17.37 11.20 16.07
C SER A 193 -17.03 10.24 14.92
N LEU A 194 -16.16 10.67 14.01
CA LEU A 194 -15.70 9.85 12.89
C LEU A 194 -14.87 8.66 13.38
N ARG A 195 -13.98 8.84 14.36
CA ARG A 195 -13.21 7.73 14.94
C ARG A 195 -14.13 6.64 15.50
N LYS A 196 -15.18 7.03 16.23
CA LYS A 196 -16.18 6.07 16.74
C LYS A 196 -16.90 5.33 15.63
N ALA A 197 -17.29 6.01 14.55
CA ALA A 197 -17.90 5.39 13.39
C ALA A 197 -16.94 4.36 12.75
N ILE A 198 -15.66 4.70 12.62
CA ILE A 198 -14.62 3.77 12.13
C ILE A 198 -14.48 2.56 13.05
N TYR A 199 -14.50 2.73 14.37
CA TYR A 199 -14.41 1.58 15.28
C TYR A 199 -15.62 0.67 15.17
N GLU A 200 -16.82 1.24 15.07
CA GLU A 200 -18.05 0.48 14.90
C GLU A 200 -18.06 -0.28 13.57
N PHE A 201 -17.68 0.39 12.49
CA PHE A 201 -17.51 -0.21 11.17
C PHE A 201 -16.58 -1.43 11.22
N ILE A 202 -15.42 -1.29 11.86
CA ILE A 202 -14.46 -2.38 12.01
C ILE A 202 -14.98 -3.48 12.94
N ARG A 203 -15.72 -3.12 14.00
CA ARG A 203 -16.29 -4.08 14.95
C ARG A 203 -17.29 -5.00 14.26
N MET A 204 -18.14 -4.45 13.40
CA MET A 204 -19.11 -5.23 12.63
C MET A 204 -18.44 -6.27 11.75
N ASP A 205 -17.32 -5.93 11.12
CA ASP A 205 -16.61 -6.86 10.24
C ASP A 205 -15.69 -7.83 11.02
N LEU A 206 -15.14 -7.41 12.15
CA LEU A 206 -14.30 -8.28 13.00
C LEU A 206 -15.03 -9.49 13.59
N ALA A 207 -16.35 -9.39 13.78
CA ALA A 207 -17.16 -10.43 14.41
C ALA A 207 -17.09 -11.81 13.72
N GLY A 208 -16.55 -11.89 12.49
CA GLY A 208 -16.36 -13.15 11.74
C GLY A 208 -14.90 -13.54 11.45
N HIS A 209 -13.88 -12.76 11.84
CA HIS A 209 -12.54 -12.90 11.26
C HIS A 209 -11.46 -13.45 12.20
N TYR A 210 -10.75 -14.49 11.74
CA TYR A 210 -9.54 -15.03 12.38
C TYR A 210 -8.43 -13.99 12.59
N LYS A 211 -8.45 -12.89 11.83
CA LYS A 211 -7.48 -11.79 11.90
C LYS A 211 -7.63 -10.95 13.18
N GLU A 212 -8.76 -11.03 13.87
CA GLU A 212 -9.08 -10.24 15.07
C GLU A 212 -8.00 -10.37 16.15
N LYS A 213 -7.66 -11.59 16.56
CA LYS A 213 -6.66 -11.84 17.61
C LYS A 213 -5.29 -11.24 17.26
N ARG A 214 -4.89 -11.33 15.99
CA ARG A 214 -3.61 -10.77 15.51
C ARG A 214 -3.61 -9.25 15.57
N ILE A 215 -4.69 -8.61 15.12
CA ILE A 215 -4.85 -7.15 15.13
C ILE A 215 -4.90 -6.63 16.57
N ILE A 216 -5.73 -7.23 17.42
CA ILE A 216 -5.82 -6.89 18.85
C ILE A 216 -4.46 -7.05 19.52
N GLY A 217 -3.73 -8.13 19.25
CA GLY A 217 -2.38 -8.34 19.77
C GLY A 217 -1.41 -7.23 19.37
N LYS A 218 -1.41 -6.83 18.09
CA LYS A 218 -0.58 -5.72 17.58
C LYS A 218 -0.93 -4.38 18.24
N LEU A 219 -2.21 -4.08 18.41
CA LEU A 219 -2.66 -2.86 19.08
C LEU A 219 -2.29 -2.85 20.58
N LYS A 220 -2.46 -3.99 21.28
CA LYS A 220 -2.05 -4.14 22.69
C LYS A 220 -0.55 -4.01 22.91
N ALA A 221 0.25 -4.39 21.91
CA ALA A 221 1.71 -4.28 21.95
C ALA A 221 2.22 -2.82 21.81
N ILE A 222 1.35 -1.86 21.49
CA ILE A 222 1.73 -0.44 21.46
C ILE A 222 2.00 0.02 22.89
N GLY A 223 3.27 0.27 23.20
CA GLY A 223 3.71 0.65 24.54
C GLY A 223 3.14 1.99 25.00
N ARG A 224 2.98 2.14 26.32
CA ARG A 224 2.41 3.35 26.96
C ARG A 224 3.13 4.66 26.63
N LYS A 225 4.42 4.59 26.31
CA LYS A 225 5.26 5.75 25.92
C LYS A 225 5.12 6.13 24.44
N SER A 226 4.43 5.33 23.64
CA SER A 226 4.21 5.60 22.22
C SER A 226 3.26 6.79 22.06
N PRO A 227 3.49 7.70 21.09
CA PRO A 227 2.55 8.78 20.78
C PRO A 227 1.18 8.24 20.33
N TYR A 228 1.10 6.97 19.90
CA TYR A 228 -0.13 6.33 19.42
C TYR A 228 -0.89 5.56 20.50
N TYR A 229 -0.39 5.51 21.74
CA TYR A 229 -0.97 4.68 22.80
C TYR A 229 -2.42 5.04 23.12
N ALA A 230 -2.72 6.33 23.26
CA ALA A 230 -4.07 6.79 23.60
C ALA A 230 -5.09 6.36 22.53
N THR A 231 -4.76 6.54 21.26
CA THR A 231 -5.61 6.16 20.13
C THR A 231 -5.74 4.65 19.99
N ALA A 232 -4.65 3.90 20.22
CA ALA A 232 -4.72 2.43 20.24
C ALA A 232 -5.65 1.91 21.34
N LYS A 233 -5.59 2.52 22.54
CA LYS A 233 -6.47 2.18 23.67
C LYS A 233 -7.93 2.56 23.37
N GLU A 234 -8.15 3.72 22.76
CA GLU A 234 -9.47 4.18 22.30
C GLU A 234 -10.07 3.17 21.31
N PHE A 235 -9.31 2.81 20.27
CA PHE A 235 -9.68 1.82 19.26
C PHE A 235 -10.05 0.48 19.89
N LEU A 236 -9.18 -0.09 20.74
CA LEU A 236 -9.43 -1.37 21.41
C LEU A 236 -10.71 -1.34 22.25
N SER A 237 -11.01 -0.20 22.90
CA SER A 237 -12.22 -0.03 23.71
C SER A 237 -13.47 0.12 22.85
N GLY A 238 -13.35 0.67 21.65
CA GLY A 238 -14.46 0.82 20.70
C GLY A 238 -14.83 -0.49 20.01
N VAL A 239 -13.83 -1.33 19.74
CA VAL A 239 -14.02 -2.59 19.02
C VAL A 239 -14.33 -3.78 19.96
N GLY A 240 -13.77 -3.81 21.16
CA GLY A 240 -13.86 -4.96 22.07
C GLY A 240 -15.07 -5.00 23.02
N ARG A 241 -16.20 -4.38 22.65
CA ARG A 241 -17.45 -4.43 23.42
C ARG A 241 -18.46 -5.38 22.80
#